data_AF-A0A962TQI5-F1
#
_entry.id   AF-A0A962TQI5-F1
#
_cell.length_a   1.000
_cell.length_b   1.000
_cell.length_c   1.000
_cell.angle_alpha   90.00
_cell.angle_beta   90.00
_cell.angle_gamma   90.00
#
_symmetry.space_group_name_H-M   'P 1'
#
loop_
_entity.id
_entity.type
_entity.pdbx_description
1 polymer ?
#
loop_
_entity_poly.entity_id
_entity_poly.type
_entity_poly.pdbx_seq_one_letter_code
_entity_poly.pdbx_strand_id
1 'polypeptide(L)'
;MPLPESLYMPSLESLPQNKNTLILNIAVCDGGPQDDILRRHFVNFVRLVDLSVSEYEKTRQFLQESLPDHENRFNAVLSAVDHLELSVITVRRALNAMQPIVRHRQSPPINRTIKRALESFEGPLRDVRDSVVHIEERISSGDMQEGDSHALMVDTLGRTASVGKDTISLERLGIAIRMLHEVASEFSVYRELK
;
A
#
# COMPACT_ATOMS: atom_id res chain seq x y z
N MET A 1 -23.88 8.88 5.21
CA MET A 1 -22.49 8.47 5.50
C MET A 1 -21.92 9.44 6.50
N PRO A 2 -21.54 8.99 7.71
CA PRO A 2 -20.94 9.89 8.68
C PRO A 2 -19.48 10.18 8.25
N LEU A 3 -19.08 11.46 8.33
CA LEU A 3 -17.78 11.93 7.85
C LEU A 3 -16.74 11.89 8.97
N PRO A 4 -15.44 11.72 8.66
CA PRO A 4 -14.40 11.76 9.68
C PRO A 4 -14.32 13.14 10.34
N GLU A 5 -14.19 13.15 11.66
CA GLU A 5 -13.98 14.37 12.47
C GLU A 5 -12.49 14.65 12.74
N SER A 6 -11.66 13.60 12.62
CA SER A 6 -10.21 13.66 12.76
C SER A 6 -9.56 12.60 11.87
N LEU A 7 -8.23 12.63 11.71
CA LEU A 7 -7.51 11.73 10.82
C LEU A 7 -6.26 11.15 11.49
N TYR A 8 -6.26 9.83 11.73
CA TYR A 8 -5.14 9.05 12.26
C TYR A 8 -4.42 8.31 11.13
N MET A 9 -4.04 9.07 10.11
CA MET A 9 -3.31 8.59 8.95
C MET A 9 -1.95 9.31 8.91
N PRO A 10 -0.87 8.67 9.38
CA PRO A 10 0.43 9.32 9.50
C PRO A 10 1.02 9.61 8.11
N SER A 11 1.54 10.82 7.90
CA SER A 11 2.11 11.23 6.62
C SER A 11 3.36 10.43 6.25
N LEU A 12 3.52 10.20 4.95
CA LEU A 12 4.62 9.58 4.23
C LEU A 12 5.31 10.55 3.26
N GLU A 13 4.94 11.83 3.25
CA GLU A 13 5.42 12.83 2.29
C GLU A 13 6.96 12.98 2.30
N SER A 14 7.60 12.71 3.43
CA SER A 14 9.06 12.74 3.57
C SER A 14 9.79 11.57 2.89
N LEU A 15 9.07 10.56 2.41
CA LEU A 15 9.67 9.38 1.78
C LEU A 15 10.03 9.69 0.31
N PRO A 16 11.31 9.58 -0.09
CA PRO A 16 11.72 9.83 -1.47
C PRO A 16 11.19 8.75 -2.43
N GLN A 17 10.98 9.10 -3.70
CA GLN A 17 10.64 8.10 -4.72
C GLN A 17 11.87 7.25 -5.10
N ASN A 18 11.77 5.93 -4.97
CA ASN A 18 12.86 4.99 -5.21
C ASN A 18 12.98 4.56 -6.68
N LYS A 19 11.89 4.63 -7.46
CA LYS A 19 11.84 4.12 -8.85
C LYS A 19 12.83 4.82 -9.78
N ASN A 20 13.05 6.12 -9.60
CA ASN A 20 13.98 6.88 -10.45
C ASN A 20 15.42 6.42 -10.20
N THR A 21 15.80 6.24 -8.94
CA THR A 21 17.10 5.70 -8.53
C THR A 21 17.32 4.30 -9.09
N LEU A 22 16.32 3.41 -8.97
CA LEU A 22 16.43 2.06 -9.50
C LEU A 22 16.57 2.04 -11.03
N ILE A 23 15.77 2.83 -11.76
CA ILE A 23 15.85 2.92 -13.22
C ILE A 23 17.22 3.42 -13.65
N LEU A 24 17.75 4.47 -13.01
CA LEU A 24 19.09 4.98 -13.28
C LEU A 24 20.15 3.91 -13.03
N ASN A 25 20.07 3.19 -11.91
CA ASN A 25 21.04 2.14 -11.59
C ASN A 25 21.00 0.98 -12.59
N ILE A 26 19.81 0.53 -13.01
CA ILE A 26 19.66 -0.56 -13.98
C ILE A 26 20.06 -0.14 -15.39
N ALA A 27 19.66 1.05 -15.84
CA ALA A 27 19.81 1.46 -17.23
C ALA A 27 21.17 2.11 -17.54
N VAL A 28 21.80 2.74 -16.55
CA VAL A 28 23.00 3.59 -16.75
C VAL A 28 24.23 3.05 -16.03
N CYS A 29 24.06 2.47 -14.84
CA CYS A 29 25.20 2.14 -13.97
C CYS A 29 25.59 0.66 -13.96
N ASP A 30 24.98 -0.20 -14.81
CA ASP A 30 25.10 -1.67 -14.74
C ASP A 30 24.88 -2.22 -13.30
N GLY A 31 24.06 -1.52 -12.53
CA GLY A 31 23.69 -1.87 -11.16
C GLY A 31 22.50 -2.82 -11.11
N GLY A 32 22.24 -3.39 -9.94
CA GLY A 32 21.18 -4.36 -9.72
C GLY A 32 21.60 -5.82 -9.96
N PRO A 33 20.65 -6.75 -9.83
CA PRO A 33 20.90 -8.18 -10.05
C PRO A 33 21.21 -8.48 -11.52
N GLN A 34 22.19 -9.35 -11.77
CA GLN A 34 22.49 -9.82 -13.13
C GLN A 34 21.40 -10.77 -13.68
N ASP A 35 20.67 -11.46 -12.81
CA ASP A 35 19.54 -12.29 -13.20
C ASP A 35 18.34 -11.43 -13.67
N ASP A 36 17.88 -11.65 -14.90
CA ASP A 36 16.81 -10.86 -15.51
C ASP A 36 15.46 -11.01 -14.78
N ILE A 37 15.16 -12.19 -14.25
CA ILE A 37 13.91 -12.46 -13.53
C ILE A 37 13.93 -11.71 -12.20
N LEU A 38 15.02 -11.80 -11.44
CA LEU A 38 15.19 -11.07 -10.19
C LEU A 38 15.12 -9.56 -10.43
N ARG A 39 15.78 -9.07 -11.48
CA ARG A 39 15.75 -7.66 -11.88
C ARG A 39 14.33 -7.17 -12.17
N ARG A 40 13.51 -7.93 -12.90
CA ARG A 40 12.10 -7.59 -13.16
C ARG A 40 11.29 -7.54 -11.85
N HIS A 41 11.54 -8.46 -10.93
CA HIS A 41 10.90 -8.44 -9.62
C HIS A 41 11.28 -7.20 -8.81
N PHE A 42 12.56 -6.80 -8.81
CA PHE A 42 13.02 -5.56 -8.15
C PHE A 42 12.27 -4.34 -8.70
N VAL A 43 12.25 -4.19 -10.03
CA VAL A 43 11.57 -3.07 -10.70
C VAL A 43 10.09 -3.03 -10.34
N ASN A 44 9.41 -4.18 -10.43
CA ASN A 44 7.99 -4.25 -10.11
C ASN A 44 7.73 -3.95 -8.63
N PHE A 45 8.53 -4.50 -7.72
CA PHE A 45 8.41 -4.23 -6.28
C PHE A 45 8.58 -2.74 -5.97
N VAL A 46 9.70 -2.12 -6.38
CA VAL A 46 9.97 -0.70 -6.11
C VAL A 46 8.90 0.20 -6.71
N ARG A 47 8.45 -0.08 -7.93
CA ARG A 47 7.33 0.67 -8.57
C ARG A 47 6.04 0.56 -7.76
N LEU A 48 5.69 -0.64 -7.27
CA LEU A 48 4.48 -0.85 -6.48
C LEU A 48 4.55 -0.13 -5.12
N VAL A 49 5.72 -0.10 -4.50
CA VAL A 49 5.93 0.62 -3.23
C VAL A 49 5.79 2.13 -3.44
N ASP A 50 6.45 2.71 -4.44
CA ASP A 50 6.31 4.13 -4.75
C ASP A 50 4.85 4.51 -5.08
N LEU A 51 4.15 3.64 -5.81
CA LEU A 51 2.73 3.83 -6.09
C LEU A 51 1.91 3.79 -4.79
N SER A 52 2.15 2.82 -3.91
CA SER A 52 1.43 2.71 -2.64
C SER A 52 1.61 3.94 -1.74
N VAL A 53 2.83 4.52 -1.70
CA VAL A 53 3.10 5.80 -1.02
C VAL A 53 2.27 6.93 -1.62
N SER A 54 2.28 7.05 -2.95
CA SER A 54 1.55 8.12 -3.64
C SER A 54 0.04 8.03 -3.42
N GLU A 55 -0.54 6.83 -3.51
CA GLU A 55 -1.99 6.64 -3.35
C GLU A 55 -2.42 6.80 -1.89
N TYR A 56 -1.58 6.38 -0.94
CA TYR A 56 -1.78 6.64 0.48
C TYR A 56 -1.76 8.14 0.79
N GLU A 57 -0.81 8.91 0.27
CA GLU A 57 -0.78 10.36 0.51
C GLU A 57 -1.94 11.10 -0.16
N LYS A 58 -2.35 10.70 -1.37
CA LYS A 58 -3.57 11.25 -1.99
C LYS A 58 -4.81 10.97 -1.15
N THR A 59 -4.95 9.74 -0.65
CA THR A 59 -6.03 9.40 0.29
C THR A 59 -6.01 10.32 1.48
N ARG A 60 -4.83 10.49 2.10
CA ARG A 60 -4.66 11.35 3.27
C ARG A 60 -5.06 12.80 2.96
N GLN A 61 -4.61 13.34 1.84
CA GLN A 61 -4.96 14.68 1.38
C GLN A 61 -6.47 14.84 1.23
N PHE A 62 -7.13 13.94 0.50
CA PHE A 62 -8.58 14.01 0.29
C PHE A 62 -9.38 13.81 1.59
N LEU A 63 -8.91 12.98 2.51
CA LEU A 63 -9.55 12.86 3.83
C LEU A 63 -9.40 14.14 4.65
N GLN A 64 -8.27 14.84 4.55
CA GLN A 64 -8.10 16.16 5.17
C GLN A 64 -9.07 17.19 4.56
N GLU A 65 -9.23 17.19 3.23
CA GLU A 65 -10.20 18.04 2.52
C GLU A 65 -11.66 17.64 2.82
N SER A 66 -11.90 16.47 3.43
CA SER A 66 -13.22 16.00 3.85
C SER A 66 -13.60 16.35 5.29
N LEU A 67 -12.66 16.90 6.07
CA LEU A 67 -12.89 17.36 7.44
C LEU A 67 -13.91 18.51 7.50
N PRO A 68 -14.45 18.84 8.69
CA PRO A 68 -15.35 19.99 8.84
C PRO A 68 -14.81 21.25 8.17
N ASP A 69 -15.71 22.12 7.69
CA ASP A 69 -15.43 23.43 7.08
C ASP A 69 -15.02 23.47 5.58
N HIS A 70 -14.99 22.35 4.88
CA HIS A 70 -14.78 22.33 3.42
C HIS A 70 -16.11 22.32 2.62
N GLU A 71 -16.17 23.04 1.48
CA GLU A 71 -17.37 23.11 0.63
C GLU A 71 -17.61 21.83 -0.20
N ASN A 72 -16.54 21.07 -0.52
CA ASN A 72 -16.58 19.90 -1.41
C ASN A 72 -16.35 18.56 -0.68
N ARG A 73 -16.69 18.47 0.60
CA ARG A 73 -16.39 17.32 1.48
C ARG A 73 -16.83 15.98 0.90
N PHE A 74 -18.01 15.93 0.27
CA PHE A 74 -18.52 14.70 -0.30
C PHE A 74 -17.64 14.17 -1.43
N ASN A 75 -17.25 15.03 -2.37
CA ASN A 75 -16.34 14.67 -3.47
C ASN A 75 -14.96 14.28 -2.93
N ALA A 76 -14.48 14.96 -1.89
CA ALA A 76 -13.23 14.61 -1.25
C ALA A 76 -13.28 13.20 -0.64
N VAL A 77 -14.38 12.80 0.00
CA VAL A 77 -14.50 11.40 0.48
C VAL A 77 -14.52 10.40 -0.66
N LEU A 78 -15.26 10.66 -1.74
CA LEU A 78 -15.28 9.74 -2.89
C LEU A 78 -13.88 9.54 -3.46
N SER A 79 -13.14 10.63 -3.69
CA SER A 79 -11.75 10.56 -4.15
C SER A 79 -10.85 9.83 -3.14
N ALA A 80 -11.06 10.04 -1.84
CA ALA A 80 -10.30 9.34 -0.81
C ALA A 80 -10.53 7.83 -0.85
N VAL A 81 -11.78 7.38 -1.06
CA VAL A 81 -12.12 5.95 -1.18
C VAL A 81 -11.38 5.31 -2.35
N ASP A 82 -11.43 5.92 -3.53
CA ASP A 82 -10.75 5.41 -4.74
C ASP A 82 -9.24 5.22 -4.50
N HIS A 83 -8.60 6.24 -3.92
CA HIS A 83 -7.16 6.20 -3.62
C HIS A 83 -6.82 5.21 -2.50
N LEU A 84 -7.70 5.05 -1.51
CA LEU A 84 -7.48 4.13 -0.39
C LEU A 84 -7.56 2.68 -0.84
N GLU A 85 -8.55 2.35 -1.66
CA GLU A 85 -8.70 1.02 -2.27
C GLU A 85 -7.48 0.67 -3.12
N LEU A 86 -7.04 1.62 -3.97
CA LEU A 86 -5.84 1.43 -4.78
C LEU A 86 -4.58 1.29 -3.91
N SER A 87 -4.47 2.04 -2.81
CA SER A 87 -3.37 1.90 -1.84
C SER A 87 -3.33 0.49 -1.25
N VAL A 88 -4.46 -0.03 -0.73
CA VAL A 88 -4.52 -1.40 -0.17
C VAL A 88 -4.17 -2.45 -1.22
N ILE A 89 -4.73 -2.34 -2.43
CA ILE A 89 -4.43 -3.25 -3.54
C ILE A 89 -2.93 -3.22 -3.88
N THR A 90 -2.33 -2.03 -3.97
CA THR A 90 -0.92 -1.89 -4.36
C THR A 90 0.04 -2.35 -3.27
N VAL A 91 -0.26 -2.11 -1.98
CA VAL A 91 0.49 -2.68 -0.84
C VAL A 91 0.46 -4.20 -0.89
N ARG A 92 -0.71 -4.81 -1.10
CA ARG A 92 -0.82 -6.28 -1.21
C ARG A 92 0.01 -6.83 -2.38
N ARG A 93 -0.01 -6.14 -3.52
CA ARG A 93 0.81 -6.48 -4.68
C ARG A 93 2.30 -6.33 -4.39
N ALA A 94 2.72 -5.32 -3.64
CA ALA A 94 4.11 -5.13 -3.23
C ALA A 94 4.59 -6.27 -2.33
N LEU A 95 3.80 -6.67 -1.33
CA LEU A 95 4.09 -7.84 -0.49
C LEU A 95 4.27 -9.11 -1.32
N ASN A 96 3.39 -9.36 -2.29
CA ASN A 96 3.52 -10.51 -3.19
C ASN A 96 4.76 -10.41 -4.09
N ALA A 97 5.10 -9.22 -4.59
CA ALA A 97 6.28 -9.00 -5.41
C ALA A 97 7.60 -9.17 -4.62
N MET A 98 7.57 -8.95 -3.31
CA MET A 98 8.71 -9.16 -2.42
C MET A 98 9.04 -10.66 -2.25
N GLN A 99 8.04 -11.54 -2.19
CA GLN A 99 8.23 -12.97 -1.94
C GLN A 99 9.23 -13.68 -2.88
N PRO A 100 9.16 -13.53 -4.23
CA PRO A 100 10.15 -14.13 -5.12
C PRO A 100 11.55 -13.51 -4.96
N ILE A 101 11.64 -12.21 -4.60
CA ILE A 101 12.92 -11.56 -4.31
C ILE A 101 13.59 -12.23 -3.12
N VAL A 102 12.89 -12.33 -1.98
CA VAL A 102 13.44 -12.90 -0.73
C VAL A 102 13.92 -14.34 -0.89
N ARG A 103 13.30 -15.09 -1.82
CA ARG A 103 13.64 -16.50 -2.08
C ARG A 103 14.79 -16.66 -3.09
N HIS A 104 15.16 -15.59 -3.78
CA HIS A 104 16.19 -15.66 -4.81
C HIS A 104 17.58 -15.69 -4.20
N ARG A 105 18.45 -16.59 -4.68
CA ARG A 105 19.79 -16.80 -4.14
C ARG A 105 20.68 -15.55 -4.20
N GLN A 106 20.51 -14.73 -5.24
CA GLN A 106 21.26 -13.48 -5.44
C GLN A 106 20.59 -12.25 -4.82
N SER A 107 19.49 -12.40 -4.10
CA SER A 107 18.86 -11.27 -3.42
C SER A 107 19.72 -10.81 -2.24
N PRO A 108 19.84 -9.49 -2.01
CA PRO A 108 20.38 -9.00 -0.75
C PRO A 108 19.51 -9.50 0.41
N PRO A 109 20.11 -9.76 1.59
CA PRO A 109 19.37 -10.17 2.76
C PRO A 109 18.50 -9.02 3.27
N ILE A 110 17.23 -9.31 3.54
CA ILE A 110 16.31 -8.35 4.18
C ILE A 110 16.43 -8.51 5.70
N ASN A 111 16.36 -7.39 6.43
CA ASN A 111 16.29 -7.39 7.88
C ASN A 111 15.15 -8.32 8.39
N ARG A 112 15.52 -9.30 9.23
CA ARG A 112 14.59 -10.32 9.73
C ARG A 112 13.42 -9.74 10.53
N THR A 113 13.65 -8.65 11.26
CA THR A 113 12.61 -7.96 12.05
C THR A 113 11.60 -7.30 11.11
N ILE A 114 12.07 -6.60 10.07
CA ILE A 114 11.21 -5.98 9.05
C ILE A 114 10.40 -7.06 8.33
N LYS A 115 11.05 -8.15 7.90
CA LYS A 115 10.37 -9.26 7.22
C LYS A 115 9.22 -9.82 8.07
N ARG A 116 9.47 -10.12 9.34
CA ARG A 116 8.45 -10.64 10.27
C ARG A 116 7.32 -9.63 10.53
N ALA A 117 7.66 -8.35 10.63
CA ALA A 117 6.66 -7.30 10.76
C ALA A 117 5.76 -7.25 9.52
N LEU A 118 6.33 -7.29 8.32
CA LEU A 118 5.60 -7.33 7.04
C LEU A 118 4.69 -8.56 6.94
N GLU A 119 5.16 -9.74 7.35
CA GLU A 119 4.35 -10.97 7.42
C GLU A 119 3.10 -10.80 8.30
N SER A 120 3.18 -10.00 9.37
CA SER A 120 2.02 -9.73 10.25
C SER A 120 0.91 -8.89 9.59
N PHE A 121 1.21 -8.18 8.50
CA PHE A 121 0.22 -7.40 7.76
C PHE A 121 -0.46 -8.22 6.64
N GLU A 122 0.09 -9.38 6.25
CA GLU A 122 -0.40 -10.13 5.09
C GLU A 122 -1.86 -10.56 5.22
N GLY A 123 -2.27 -11.06 6.39
CA GLY A 123 -3.65 -11.50 6.64
C GLY A 123 -4.66 -10.35 6.50
N PRO A 124 -4.59 -9.31 7.36
CA PRO A 124 -5.53 -8.19 7.30
C PRO A 124 -5.58 -7.49 5.93
N LEU A 125 -4.42 -7.29 5.29
CA LEU A 125 -4.37 -6.68 3.95
C LEU A 125 -4.98 -7.56 2.88
N ARG A 126 -4.79 -8.89 2.97
CA ARG A 126 -5.43 -9.83 2.03
C ARG A 126 -6.94 -9.76 2.21
N ASP A 127 -7.43 -9.85 3.44
CA ASP A 127 -8.87 -9.96 3.70
C ASP A 127 -9.61 -8.69 3.26
N VAL A 128 -9.05 -7.50 3.53
CA VAL A 128 -9.60 -6.23 3.02
C VAL A 128 -9.47 -6.11 1.49
N ARG A 129 -8.31 -6.46 0.91
CA ARG A 129 -8.13 -6.42 -0.56
C ARG A 129 -9.13 -7.35 -1.24
N ASP A 130 -9.29 -8.57 -0.76
CA ASP A 130 -10.20 -9.56 -1.33
C ASP A 130 -11.62 -9.03 -1.29
N SER A 131 -12.00 -8.37 -0.19
CA SER A 131 -13.32 -7.74 -0.05
C SER A 131 -13.56 -6.59 -1.01
N VAL A 132 -12.56 -5.74 -1.25
CA VAL A 132 -12.62 -4.67 -2.25
C VAL A 132 -12.72 -5.26 -3.67
N VAL A 133 -11.86 -6.22 -4.01
CA VAL A 133 -11.74 -6.75 -5.39
C VAL A 133 -12.92 -7.65 -5.77
N HIS A 134 -13.54 -8.31 -4.80
CA HIS A 134 -14.63 -9.26 -5.03
C HIS A 134 -15.98 -8.72 -4.52
N ILE A 135 -16.15 -7.41 -4.42
CA ILE A 135 -17.36 -6.83 -3.83
C ILE A 135 -18.61 -7.18 -4.65
N GLU A 136 -18.55 -7.16 -5.98
CA GLU A 136 -19.69 -7.51 -6.84
C GLU A 136 -20.14 -8.97 -6.64
N GLU A 137 -19.17 -9.88 -6.45
CA GLU A 137 -19.43 -11.29 -6.16
C GLU A 137 -20.07 -11.46 -4.78
N ARG A 138 -19.60 -10.71 -3.78
CA ARG A 138 -20.15 -10.71 -2.41
C ARG A 138 -21.57 -10.14 -2.36
N ILE A 139 -21.85 -9.08 -3.12
CA ILE A 139 -23.20 -8.53 -3.28
C ILE A 139 -24.12 -9.58 -3.91
N SER A 140 -23.68 -10.19 -5.01
CA SER A 140 -24.50 -11.13 -5.78
C SER A 140 -24.81 -12.43 -5.04
N SER A 141 -23.91 -12.86 -4.16
CA SER A 141 -24.05 -14.09 -3.35
C SER A 141 -24.87 -13.89 -2.07
N GLY A 142 -25.14 -12.64 -1.67
CA GLY A 142 -25.79 -12.34 -0.39
C GLY A 142 -24.85 -12.44 0.82
N ASP A 143 -23.53 -12.44 0.60
CA ASP A 143 -22.48 -12.46 1.64
C ASP A 143 -22.25 -11.08 2.30
N MET A 144 -23.25 -10.20 2.21
CA MET A 144 -23.29 -8.86 2.82
C MET A 144 -24.54 -8.71 3.68
N GLN A 145 -24.36 -8.18 4.89
CA GLN A 145 -25.44 -7.92 5.83
C GLN A 145 -26.01 -6.51 5.64
N GLU A 146 -27.24 -6.29 6.12
CA GLU A 146 -27.82 -4.95 6.15
C GLU A 146 -26.94 -4.01 6.99
N GLY A 147 -26.51 -2.89 6.40
CA GLY A 147 -25.61 -1.93 7.01
C GLY A 147 -24.13 -2.12 6.67
N ASP A 148 -23.75 -3.21 5.99
CA ASP A 148 -22.37 -3.41 5.54
C ASP A 148 -21.94 -2.36 4.51
N SER A 149 -20.68 -1.90 4.60
CA SER A 149 -20.11 -1.02 3.61
C SER A 149 -19.75 -1.78 2.33
N HIS A 150 -20.12 -1.22 1.17
CA HIS A 150 -19.84 -1.78 -0.16
C HIS A 150 -18.62 -1.13 -0.83
N ALA A 151 -17.94 -0.24 -0.11
CA ALA A 151 -16.68 0.38 -0.51
C ALA A 151 -15.79 0.49 0.74
N LEU A 152 -14.50 0.76 0.56
CA LEU A 152 -13.58 0.90 1.69
C LEU A 152 -13.77 2.25 2.39
N MET A 153 -14.70 2.28 3.36
CA MET A 153 -15.13 3.50 4.04
C MET A 153 -14.35 3.75 5.33
N VAL A 154 -13.91 5.00 5.52
CA VAL A 154 -13.24 5.45 6.75
C VAL A 154 -14.27 5.73 7.85
N ASP A 155 -13.96 5.33 9.09
CA ASP A 155 -14.81 5.59 10.24
C ASP A 155 -14.82 7.07 10.65
N THR A 156 -15.79 7.46 11.50
CA THR A 156 -15.93 8.85 11.96
C THR A 156 -14.73 9.35 12.77
N LEU A 157 -13.99 8.43 13.40
CA LEU A 157 -12.78 8.75 14.14
C LEU A 157 -11.54 8.88 13.23
N GLY A 158 -11.65 8.52 11.95
CA GLY A 158 -10.55 8.52 10.99
C GLY A 158 -9.39 7.61 11.36
N ARG A 159 -9.66 6.49 12.02
CA ARG A 159 -8.68 5.50 12.51
C ARG A 159 -8.63 4.26 11.66
N THR A 160 -9.78 3.83 11.17
CA THR A 160 -9.93 2.58 10.45
C THR A 160 -10.74 2.78 9.19
N ALA A 161 -10.51 1.91 8.20
CA ALA A 161 -11.37 1.77 7.05
C ALA A 161 -11.93 0.35 6.98
N SER A 162 -13.18 0.21 6.53
CA SER A 162 -13.89 -1.07 6.49
C SER A 162 -14.68 -1.28 5.20
N VAL A 163 -14.77 -2.54 4.78
CA VAL A 163 -15.59 -3.01 3.66
C VAL A 163 -16.19 -4.37 4.06
N GLY A 164 -17.51 -4.48 4.02
CA GLY A 164 -18.22 -5.57 4.69
C GLY A 164 -17.80 -5.68 6.17
N LYS A 165 -17.36 -6.87 6.58
CA LYS A 165 -16.85 -7.18 7.92
C LYS A 165 -15.34 -6.91 8.09
N ASP A 166 -14.64 -6.64 6.99
CA ASP A 166 -13.19 -6.61 6.94
C ASP A 166 -12.70 -5.19 7.19
N THR A 167 -11.73 -5.03 8.09
CA THR A 167 -11.29 -3.73 8.60
C THR A 167 -9.77 -3.62 8.62
N ILE A 168 -9.26 -2.43 8.28
CA ILE A 168 -7.84 -2.08 8.38
C ILE A 168 -7.63 -0.78 9.14
N SER A 169 -6.58 -0.72 9.96
CA SER A 169 -6.13 0.51 10.60
C SER A 169 -5.31 1.35 9.63
N LEU A 170 -5.65 2.63 9.50
CA LEU A 170 -4.95 3.57 8.61
C LEU A 170 -3.50 3.82 9.07
N GLU A 171 -3.29 3.91 10.38
CA GLU A 171 -1.95 3.98 10.98
C GLU A 171 -1.11 2.74 10.62
N ARG A 172 -1.68 1.54 10.82
CA ARG A 172 -1.01 0.28 10.51
C ARG A 172 -0.67 0.15 9.02
N LEU A 173 -1.57 0.61 8.14
CA LEU A 173 -1.30 0.67 6.70
C LEU A 173 -0.09 1.57 6.40
N GLY A 174 -0.03 2.76 7.00
CA GLY A 174 1.10 3.68 6.84
C GLY A 174 2.42 3.12 7.38
N ILE A 175 2.38 2.36 8.48
CA ILE A 175 3.56 1.64 9.01
C ILE A 175 4.03 0.56 8.02
N ALA A 176 3.11 -0.23 7.46
CA ALA A 176 3.45 -1.25 6.47
C ALA A 176 4.09 -0.65 5.22
N ILE A 177 3.56 0.47 4.72
CA ILE A 177 4.13 1.18 3.56
C ILE A 177 5.54 1.71 3.87
N ARG A 178 5.77 2.29 5.05
CA ARG A 178 7.12 2.71 5.49
C ARG A 178 8.11 1.55 5.49
N MET A 179 7.72 0.40 6.03
CA MET A 179 8.59 -0.78 6.07
C MET A 179 8.88 -1.31 4.66
N LEU A 180 7.89 -1.31 3.77
CA LEU A 180 8.08 -1.67 2.36
C LEU A 180 9.00 -0.67 1.65
N HIS A 181 8.88 0.62 1.96
CA HIS A 181 9.72 1.68 1.44
C HIS A 181 11.18 1.52 1.85
N GLU A 182 11.46 1.18 3.11
CA GLU A 182 12.81 0.87 3.59
C GLU A 182 13.45 -0.25 2.76
N VAL A 183 12.73 -1.36 2.55
CA VAL A 183 13.18 -2.47 1.70
C VAL A 183 13.37 -2.03 0.24
N ALA A 184 12.47 -1.20 -0.30
CA ALA A 184 12.58 -0.68 -1.66
C ALA A 184 13.78 0.23 -1.85
N SER A 185 14.13 1.03 -0.83
CA SER A 185 15.32 1.88 -0.84
C SER A 185 16.59 1.03 -0.91
N GLU A 186 16.69 -0.04 -0.11
CA GLU A 186 17.81 -0.99 -0.17
C GLU A 186 17.95 -1.61 -1.57
N PHE A 187 16.84 -2.04 -2.17
CA PHE A 187 16.86 -2.65 -3.50
C PHE A 187 17.19 -1.64 -4.61
N SER A 188 16.79 -0.37 -4.44
CA SER A 188 17.01 0.66 -5.45
C SER A 188 18.48 1.01 -5.66
N VAL A 189 19.33 0.81 -4.66
CA VAL A 189 20.77 1.09 -4.69
C VAL A 189 21.64 -0.16 -4.77
N TYR A 190 21.02 -1.35 -4.85
CA TYR A 190 21.73 -2.62 -4.85
C TYR A 190 22.75 -2.74 -6.01
N ARG A 191 23.95 -3.21 -5.69
CA ARG A 191 25.00 -3.58 -6.64
C ARG A 191 25.53 -4.95 -6.25
N GLU A 192 25.55 -5.88 -7.19
CA GLU A 192 26.14 -7.20 -6.98
C GLU A 192 27.67 -7.02 -6.84
N LEU A 193 28.25 -7.51 -5.75
CA LEU A 193 29.70 -7.50 -5.55
C LEU A 193 30.32 -8.52 -6.50
N LYS A 194 31.22 -8.05 -7.38
CA LYS A 194 32.00 -8.90 -8.28
C LYS A 194 33.02 -9.74 -7.51
#